data_AF-T2JTM8-F1
#
_entry.id   AF-T2JTM8-F1
#
_cell.length_a   1.000
_cell.length_b   1.000
_cell.length_c   1.000
_cell.angle_alpha   90.00
_cell.angle_beta   90.00
_cell.angle_gamma   90.00
#
_symmetry.space_group_name_H-M   'P 1'
#
loop_
_entity.id
_entity.type
_entity.pdbx_description
1 polymer ?
#
loop_
_entity_poly.entity_id
_entity_poly.type
_entity_poly.pdbx_seq_one_letter_code
_entity_poly.pdbx_strand_id
1 'polypeptide(L)'
;MTNSLTAILPTVFDSLFYFAQSDSFWNKIAIAFGTEYDLAEAEEIRTQWQNREFSQLPEIEIISDAILGDFRGGYAANSNQIYLADSFFETASSEAILTVLLEEIGHFFDAEVNEVDTAGDEGELFSGLVREYDLSEAELTRIKAENDLNYVFLVII
;
A
#
# COMPACT_ATOMS: atom_id res chain seq x y z
N MET A 1 -3.09 24.68 -3.97
CA MET A 1 -3.50 23.75 -5.03
C MET A 1 -4.30 22.66 -4.34
N THR A 2 -5.46 22.27 -4.85
CA THR A 2 -6.26 21.17 -4.29
C THR A 2 -5.72 19.85 -4.84
N ASN A 3 -5.46 18.87 -3.97
CA ASN A 3 -5.07 17.53 -4.39
C ASN A 3 -6.20 16.85 -5.19
N SER A 4 -5.83 15.99 -6.12
CA SER A 4 -6.77 15.26 -6.97
C SER A 4 -6.24 13.86 -7.25
N LEU A 5 -7.06 12.83 -7.04
CA LEU A 5 -6.68 11.44 -7.34
C LEU A 5 -6.32 11.28 -8.82
N THR A 6 -7.02 11.98 -9.72
CA THR A 6 -6.71 11.97 -11.17
C THR A 6 -5.31 12.50 -11.50
N ALA A 7 -4.73 13.33 -10.63
CA ALA A 7 -3.38 13.85 -10.81
C ALA A 7 -2.30 12.94 -10.21
N ILE A 8 -2.64 12.15 -9.19
CA ILE A 8 -1.69 11.35 -8.40
C ILE A 8 -1.64 9.89 -8.88
N LEU A 9 -2.79 9.33 -9.28
CA LEU A 9 -2.90 7.94 -9.72
C LEU A 9 -1.93 7.55 -10.86
N PRO A 10 -1.68 8.39 -11.88
CA PRO A 10 -0.69 8.06 -12.90
C PRO A 10 0.70 7.80 -12.31
N THR A 11 1.11 8.55 -11.28
CA THR A 11 2.39 8.36 -10.59
C THR A 11 2.40 7.07 -9.78
N VAL A 12 1.32 6.74 -9.07
CA VAL A 12 1.18 5.45 -8.36
C VAL A 12 1.33 4.28 -9.34
N PHE A 13 0.62 4.34 -10.47
CA PHE A 13 0.66 3.32 -11.52
C PHE A 13 2.04 3.20 -12.16
N ASP A 14 2.73 4.30 -12.40
CA ASP A 14 4.10 4.27 -12.91
C ASP A 14 5.06 3.66 -11.89
N SER A 15 4.94 3.99 -10.59
CA SER A 15 5.74 3.36 -9.53
C SER A 15 5.57 1.85 -9.49
N LEU A 16 4.33 1.35 -9.49
CA LEU A 16 4.03 -0.08 -9.51
C LEU A 16 4.52 -0.75 -10.79
N PHE A 17 4.30 -0.11 -11.95
CA PHE A 17 4.79 -0.60 -13.23
C PHE A 17 6.32 -0.78 -13.23
N TYR A 18 7.07 0.27 -12.86
CA TYR A 18 8.54 0.18 -12.84
C TYR A 18 9.06 -0.81 -11.80
N PHE A 19 8.41 -0.89 -10.64
CA PHE A 19 8.73 -1.88 -9.63
C PHE A 19 8.54 -3.31 -10.15
N ALA A 20 7.42 -3.60 -10.82
CA ALA A 20 7.12 -4.93 -11.37
C ALA A 20 8.09 -5.37 -12.48
N GLN A 21 8.70 -4.42 -13.18
CA GLN A 21 9.74 -4.65 -14.19
C GLN A 21 11.14 -4.88 -13.59
N SER A 22 11.34 -4.58 -12.31
CA SER A 22 12.64 -4.64 -11.66
C SER A 22 13.14 -6.08 -11.49
N ASP A 23 14.43 -6.31 -11.77
CA ASP A 23 15.09 -7.58 -11.45
C ASP A 23 15.08 -7.87 -9.93
N SER A 24 14.93 -6.82 -9.12
CA SER A 24 14.87 -6.92 -7.65
C SER A 24 13.46 -7.18 -7.11
N PHE A 25 12.43 -7.25 -7.96
CA PHE A 25 11.03 -7.40 -7.54
C PHE A 25 10.87 -8.51 -6.49
N TRP A 26 11.29 -9.74 -6.80
CA TRP A 26 11.13 -10.88 -5.91
C TRP A 26 11.94 -10.74 -4.61
N ASN A 27 13.10 -10.10 -4.67
CA ASN A 27 13.89 -9.84 -3.47
C ASN A 27 13.16 -8.86 -2.55
N LYS A 28 12.54 -7.82 -3.11
CA LYS A 28 11.81 -6.80 -2.36
C LYS A 28 10.49 -7.31 -1.80
N ILE A 29 9.74 -8.09 -2.59
CA ILE A 29 8.56 -8.82 -2.11
C ILE A 29 8.95 -9.72 -0.93
N ALA A 30 10.06 -10.46 -1.04
CA ALA A 30 10.52 -11.31 0.07
C ALA A 30 10.97 -10.53 1.32
N ILE A 31 11.45 -9.29 1.16
CA ILE A 31 11.81 -8.41 2.29
C ILE A 31 10.56 -7.91 3.02
N ALA A 32 9.53 -7.54 2.27
CA ALA A 32 8.26 -7.01 2.81
C ALA A 32 7.39 -8.11 3.42
N PHE A 33 7.10 -9.17 2.65
CA PHE A 33 6.03 -10.13 2.94
C PHE A 33 6.53 -11.53 3.33
N GLY A 34 7.85 -11.70 3.52
CA GLY A 34 8.45 -13.01 3.80
C GLY A 34 8.50 -13.93 2.57
N THR A 35 8.67 -15.23 2.76
CA THR A 35 8.90 -16.18 1.64
C THR A 35 7.86 -17.30 1.53
N GLU A 36 6.82 -17.28 2.36
CA GLU A 36 5.81 -18.34 2.45
C GLU A 36 4.45 -17.94 1.82
N TYR A 37 4.42 -16.85 1.06
CA TYR A 37 3.25 -16.36 0.32
C TYR A 37 2.91 -17.21 -0.92
N ASP A 38 1.69 -17.05 -1.45
CA ASP A 38 1.27 -17.66 -2.72
C ASP A 38 2.00 -17.02 -3.91
N LEU A 39 3.00 -17.75 -4.43
CA LEU A 39 3.81 -17.29 -5.56
C LEU A 39 3.00 -17.15 -6.85
N ALA A 40 1.94 -17.95 -7.05
CA ALA A 40 1.15 -17.87 -8.26
C ALA A 40 0.33 -16.58 -8.29
N GLU A 41 -0.29 -16.22 -7.16
CA GLU A 41 -1.02 -14.96 -7.01
C GLU A 41 -0.09 -13.75 -7.15
N ALA A 42 1.07 -13.80 -6.49
CA ALA A 42 2.08 -12.75 -6.60
C ALA A 42 2.58 -12.53 -8.06
N GLU A 43 2.75 -13.61 -8.84
CA GLU A 43 3.15 -13.51 -10.26
C GLU A 43 2.00 -12.98 -11.13
N GLU A 44 0.75 -13.31 -10.79
CA GLU A 44 -0.42 -12.75 -11.47
C GLU A 44 -0.51 -11.24 -11.27
N ILE A 45 -0.46 -10.76 -10.02
CA ILE A 45 -0.45 -9.33 -9.70
C ILE A 45 0.72 -8.62 -10.40
N ARG A 46 1.92 -9.21 -10.34
CA ARG A 46 3.10 -8.66 -11.03
C ARG A 46 2.86 -8.54 -12.53
N THR A 47 2.30 -9.57 -13.17
CA THR A 47 2.01 -9.58 -14.61
C THR A 47 1.01 -8.48 -14.98
N GLN A 48 -0.03 -8.29 -14.17
CA GLN A 48 -1.00 -7.21 -14.36
C GLN A 48 -0.31 -5.83 -14.29
N TRP A 49 0.51 -5.59 -13.25
CA TRP A 49 1.27 -4.34 -13.13
C TRP A 49 2.22 -4.12 -14.30
N GLN A 50 2.91 -5.16 -14.78
CA GLN A 50 3.78 -5.09 -15.96
C GLN A 50 3.01 -4.72 -17.24
N ASN A 51 1.75 -5.13 -17.35
CA ASN A 51 0.88 -4.82 -18.48
C ASN A 51 0.11 -3.49 -18.33
N ARG A 52 0.34 -2.75 -17.24
CA ARG A 52 -0.42 -1.56 -16.84
C ARG A 52 -1.92 -1.84 -16.64
N GLU A 53 -2.23 -3.05 -16.19
CA GLU A 53 -3.56 -3.43 -15.73
C GLU A 53 -3.62 -3.22 -14.21
N PHE A 54 -4.47 -2.28 -13.80
CA PHE A 54 -4.60 -1.82 -12.41
C PHE A 54 -6.05 -1.88 -11.91
N SER A 55 -6.95 -2.55 -12.65
CA SER A 55 -8.37 -2.67 -12.29
C SER A 55 -8.62 -3.56 -11.07
N GLN A 56 -7.63 -4.37 -10.68
CA GLN A 56 -7.63 -5.17 -9.46
C GLN A 56 -7.31 -4.36 -8.21
N LEU A 57 -6.68 -3.18 -8.36
CA LEU A 57 -6.32 -2.38 -7.21
C LEU A 57 -7.59 -1.90 -6.49
N PRO A 58 -7.54 -1.76 -5.15
CA PRO A 58 -8.67 -1.26 -4.38
C PRO A 58 -9.15 0.10 -4.90
N GLU A 59 -10.46 0.33 -4.86
CA GLU A 59 -10.98 1.67 -5.09
C GLU A 59 -10.50 2.61 -3.96
N ILE A 60 -10.34 3.90 -4.26
CA ILE A 60 -9.89 4.90 -3.27
C ILE A 60 -11.05 5.82 -2.92
N GLU A 61 -11.35 5.93 -1.63
CA GLU A 61 -12.34 6.85 -1.09
C GLU A 61 -11.70 7.85 -0.11
N ILE A 62 -12.05 9.13 -0.25
CA ILE A 62 -11.64 10.16 0.70
C ILE A 62 -12.76 10.29 1.74
N ILE A 63 -12.46 10.05 3.01
CA ILE A 63 -13.45 10.07 4.10
C ILE A 63 -13.02 11.02 5.22
N SER A 64 -13.97 11.42 6.05
CA SER A 64 -13.69 12.33 7.16
C SER A 64 -12.77 11.71 8.20
N ASP A 65 -11.85 12.51 8.77
CA ASP A 65 -11.07 12.12 9.96
C ASP A 65 -11.98 11.67 11.13
N ALA A 66 -13.23 12.12 11.19
CA ALA A 66 -14.18 11.67 12.22
C ALA A 66 -14.52 10.17 12.11
N ILE A 67 -14.34 9.58 10.92
CA ILE A 67 -14.54 8.16 10.65
C ILE A 67 -13.21 7.42 10.73
N LEU A 68 -12.17 7.96 10.08
CA LEU A 68 -10.87 7.29 9.98
C LEU A 68 -10.05 7.44 11.27
N GLY A 69 -10.30 8.44 12.11
CA GLY A 69 -9.53 8.71 13.32
C GLY A 69 -8.22 9.45 13.01
N ASP A 70 -7.14 9.07 13.69
CA ASP A 70 -5.83 9.71 13.55
C ASP A 70 -5.01 9.15 12.37
N PHE A 71 -5.56 8.19 11.61
CA PHE A 71 -4.87 7.57 10.47
C PHE A 71 -4.94 8.45 9.22
N ARG A 72 -3.90 8.37 8.38
CA ARG A 72 -3.82 9.10 7.10
C ARG A 72 -4.45 8.31 5.95
N GLY A 73 -4.35 7.00 6.04
CA GLY A 73 -4.93 6.04 5.13
C GLY A 73 -5.32 4.77 5.88
N GLY A 74 -6.01 3.87 5.19
CA GLY A 74 -6.20 2.51 5.64
C GLY A 74 -6.82 1.63 4.56
N TYR A 75 -6.29 0.43 4.39
CA TYR A 75 -6.82 -0.61 3.54
C TYR A 75 -7.84 -1.47 4.30
N ALA A 76 -9.03 -1.63 3.71
CA ALA A 76 -10.11 -2.46 4.23
C ALA A 76 -10.26 -3.72 3.37
N ALA A 77 -9.60 -4.81 3.78
CA ALA A 77 -9.59 -6.09 3.06
C ALA A 77 -10.99 -6.69 2.84
N ASN A 78 -11.93 -6.48 3.76
CA ASN A 78 -13.30 -7.00 3.66
C ASN A 78 -14.12 -6.36 2.52
N SER A 79 -13.81 -5.13 2.14
CA SER A 79 -14.48 -4.38 1.05
C SER A 79 -13.57 -4.10 -0.14
N ASN A 80 -12.31 -4.52 -0.06
CA ASN A 80 -11.25 -4.18 -1.02
C ASN A 80 -11.21 -2.68 -1.35
N GLN A 81 -11.09 -1.85 -0.31
CA GLN A 81 -11.16 -0.39 -0.41
C GLN A 81 -9.98 0.26 0.31
N ILE A 82 -9.39 1.28 -0.30
CA ILE A 82 -8.44 2.19 0.35
C ILE A 82 -9.19 3.44 0.78
N TYR A 83 -9.06 3.81 2.05
CA TYR A 83 -9.54 5.07 2.59
C TYR A 83 -8.38 6.03 2.79
N LEU A 84 -8.59 7.32 2.51
CA LEU A 84 -7.67 8.40 2.90
C LEU A 84 -8.43 9.43 3.73
N ALA A 85 -7.78 9.96 4.77
CA ALA A 85 -8.34 11.03 5.57
C ALA A 85 -8.46 12.31 4.74
N ASP A 86 -9.59 13.00 4.83
CA ASP A 86 -9.84 14.26 4.11
C ASP A 86 -8.85 15.36 4.52
N SER A 87 -8.57 15.56 5.81
CA SER A 87 -7.60 16.57 6.26
C SER A 87 -6.17 16.29 5.75
N PHE A 88 -5.78 15.02 5.72
CA PHE A 88 -4.51 14.58 5.14
C PHE A 88 -4.52 14.84 3.64
N PHE A 89 -5.53 14.37 2.92
CA PHE A 89 -5.62 14.52 1.47
C PHE A 89 -5.67 15.98 1.03
N GLU A 90 -6.27 16.89 1.80
CA GLU A 90 -6.33 18.31 1.46
C GLU A 90 -4.99 19.03 1.57
N THR A 91 -4.14 18.62 2.51
CA THR A 91 -2.95 19.39 2.92
C THR A 91 -1.63 18.72 2.59
N ALA A 92 -1.62 17.41 2.38
CA ALA A 92 -0.43 16.63 2.09
C ALA A 92 0.21 17.02 0.75
N SER A 93 1.53 16.82 0.67
CA SER A 93 2.23 16.88 -0.62
C SER A 93 1.84 15.67 -1.48
N SER A 94 1.99 15.79 -2.80
CA SER A 94 1.77 14.66 -3.71
C SER A 94 2.67 13.46 -3.37
N GLU A 95 3.88 13.71 -2.86
CA GLU A 95 4.79 12.65 -2.40
C GLU A 95 4.27 11.94 -1.15
N ALA A 96 3.70 12.68 -0.19
CA ALA A 96 3.12 12.08 1.01
C ALA A 96 1.88 11.24 0.65
N ILE A 97 1.03 11.71 -0.27
CA ILE A 97 -0.14 10.93 -0.74
C ILE A 97 0.32 9.68 -1.50
N LEU A 98 1.33 9.80 -2.37
CA LEU A 98 1.93 8.65 -3.06
C LEU A 98 2.47 7.62 -2.04
N THR A 99 3.12 8.09 -0.98
CA THR A 99 3.69 7.23 0.07
C THR A 99 2.60 6.39 0.74
N VAL A 100 1.54 7.05 1.21
CA VAL A 100 0.42 6.37 1.87
C VAL A 100 -0.31 5.44 0.89
N LEU A 101 -0.60 5.89 -0.34
CA LEU A 101 -1.27 5.02 -1.32
C LEU A 101 -0.45 3.76 -1.64
N LEU A 102 0.88 3.86 -1.76
CA LEU A 102 1.71 2.69 -1.99
C LEU A 102 1.74 1.76 -0.77
N GLU A 103 1.67 2.31 0.44
CA GLU A 103 1.57 1.55 1.69
C GLU A 103 0.27 0.75 1.75
N GLU A 104 -0.86 1.39 1.48
CA GLU A 104 -2.16 0.70 1.44
C GLU A 104 -2.27 -0.33 0.30
N ILE A 105 -1.58 -0.10 -0.83
CA ILE A 105 -1.46 -1.10 -1.90
C ILE A 105 -0.56 -2.27 -1.46
N GLY A 106 0.40 -2.04 -0.57
CA GLY A 106 1.20 -3.08 0.07
C GLY A 106 0.35 -4.00 0.93
N HIS A 107 -0.55 -3.45 1.76
CA HIS A 107 -1.50 -4.25 2.54
C HIS A 107 -2.50 -5.01 1.64
N PHE A 108 -2.96 -4.40 0.53
CA PHE A 108 -3.73 -5.13 -0.49
C PHE A 108 -2.93 -6.32 -1.03
N PHE A 109 -1.67 -6.09 -1.42
CA PHE A 109 -0.82 -7.16 -1.93
C PHE A 109 -0.68 -8.29 -0.89
N ASP A 110 -0.39 -7.96 0.37
CA ASP A 110 -0.26 -8.95 1.45
C ASP A 110 -1.54 -9.77 1.60
N ALA A 111 -2.70 -9.11 1.66
CA ALA A 111 -4.00 -9.76 1.84
C ALA A 111 -4.39 -10.70 0.68
N GLU A 112 -3.89 -10.46 -0.54
CA GLU A 112 -4.11 -11.35 -1.68
C GLU A 112 -3.17 -12.56 -1.66
N VAL A 113 -1.92 -12.39 -1.22
CA VAL A 113 -0.89 -13.45 -1.33
C VAL A 113 -0.67 -14.26 -0.05
N ASN A 114 -1.10 -13.75 1.11
CA ASN A 114 -0.92 -14.38 2.41
C ASN A 114 -2.28 -14.70 3.07
N GLU A 115 -2.43 -15.92 3.59
CA GLU A 115 -3.62 -16.30 4.37
C GLU A 115 -3.66 -15.64 5.75
N VAL A 116 -2.48 -15.27 6.27
CA VAL A 116 -2.28 -14.63 7.55
C VAL A 116 -1.44 -13.40 7.31
N ASP A 117 -1.97 -12.26 7.75
CA ASP A 117 -1.33 -10.96 7.77
C ASP A 117 0.15 -11.04 8.19
N THR A 118 1.02 -10.45 7.38
CA THR A 118 2.45 -10.37 7.68
C THR A 118 2.68 -9.52 8.94
N ALA A 119 3.53 -9.97 9.85
CA ALA A 119 3.78 -9.21 11.08
C ALA A 119 4.67 -7.97 10.84
N GLY A 120 4.29 -6.86 11.46
CA GLY A 120 4.94 -5.56 11.24
C GLY A 120 4.11 -4.73 10.26
N ASP A 121 4.55 -3.52 9.95
CA ASP A 121 3.89 -2.71 8.91
C ASP A 121 4.49 -3.04 7.53
N GLU A 122 4.04 -4.15 6.93
CA GLU A 122 4.53 -4.61 5.63
C GLU A 122 4.16 -3.66 4.49
N GLY A 123 3.05 -2.92 4.64
CA GLY A 123 2.64 -1.84 3.76
C GLY A 123 3.67 -0.72 3.71
N GLU A 124 4.08 -0.19 4.86
CA GLU A 124 5.09 0.87 4.95
C GLU A 124 6.42 0.39 4.37
N LEU A 125 6.81 -0.85 4.69
CA LEU A 125 8.02 -1.47 4.14
C LEU A 125 7.94 -1.56 2.61
N PHE A 126 6.82 -2.04 2.06
CA PHE A 126 6.59 -2.12 0.63
C PHE A 126 6.65 -0.74 -0.04
N SER A 127 6.00 0.27 0.53
CA SER A 127 6.04 1.65 0.01
C SER A 127 7.46 2.19 -0.09
N GLY A 128 8.27 1.99 0.96
CA GLY A 128 9.69 2.36 0.96
C GLY A 128 10.47 1.65 -0.14
N LEU A 129 10.27 0.35 -0.32
CA LEU A 129 10.96 -0.47 -1.32
C LEU A 129 10.58 -0.10 -2.76
N VAL A 130 9.31 0.18 -3.04
CA VAL A 130 8.82 0.61 -4.36
C VAL A 130 9.39 1.99 -4.73
N ARG A 131 9.53 2.87 -3.74
CA ARG A 131 10.07 4.23 -3.91
C ARG A 131 11.58 4.29 -3.93
N GLU A 132 12.27 3.16 -3.78
CA GLU A 132 13.73 3.08 -3.63
C GLU A 132 14.24 3.96 -2.47
N TYR A 133 13.48 4.03 -1.38
CA TYR A 133 13.85 4.76 -0.19
C TYR A 133 14.88 3.97 0.63
N ASP A 134 15.99 4.62 0.99
CA ASP A 134 17.06 4.03 1.80
C ASP A 134 16.60 3.90 3.26
N LEU A 135 15.87 2.83 3.58
CA LEU A 135 15.44 2.50 4.94
C LEU A 135 16.66 2.14 5.80
N SER A 136 16.87 2.89 6.88
CA SER A 136 17.90 2.58 7.88
C SER A 136 17.57 1.30 8.64
N GLU A 137 18.58 0.68 9.25
CA GLU A 137 18.37 -0.49 10.13
C GLU A 137 17.39 -0.18 11.29
N ALA A 138 17.41 1.07 11.77
CA ALA A 138 16.50 1.51 12.83
C ALA A 138 15.04 1.60 12.33
N GLU A 139 14.82 2.11 11.12
CA GLU A 139 13.49 2.14 10.49
C GLU A 139 13.00 0.73 10.20
N LEU A 140 13.83 -0.13 9.59
CA LEU A 140 13.48 -1.53 9.35
C LEU A 140 13.11 -2.26 10.65
N THR A 141 13.84 -2.00 11.73
CA THR A 141 13.54 -2.60 13.05
C THR A 141 12.23 -2.08 13.62
N ARG A 142 11.95 -0.77 13.48
CA ARG A 142 10.67 -0.18 13.91
C ARG A 142 9.52 -0.80 13.13
N ILE A 143 9.59 -0.75 11.80
CA ILE A 143 8.54 -1.21 10.89
C ILE A 143 8.19 -2.68 11.17
N LYS A 144 9.19 -3.55 11.27
CA LYS A 144 8.99 -4.98 11.57
C LYS A 144 8.50 -5.28 13.00
N ALA A 145 8.52 -4.30 13.89
CA ALA A 145 8.04 -4.42 15.26
C ALA A 145 6.72 -3.68 15.49
N GLU A 146 6.23 -2.96 14.47
CA GLU A 146 4.96 -2.27 14.50
C GLU A 146 3.81 -3.29 14.59
N ASN A 147 2.69 -2.87 15.15
CA ASN A 147 1.45 -3.64 15.09
C ASN A 147 0.41 -2.73 14.46
N ASP A 148 0.11 -3.04 13.22
CA ASP A 148 -0.69 -2.32 12.25
C ASP A 148 -1.96 -3.10 11.87
N LEU A 149 -2.32 -4.14 12.64
CA LEU A 149 -3.56 -4.93 12.57
C LEU A 149 -4.86 -4.12 12.77
N ASN A 150 -4.85 -2.81 12.54
CA ASN A 150 -6.01 -1.94 12.62
C ASN A 150 -6.91 -2.17 11.41
N TYR A 151 -7.70 -3.23 11.51
CA TYR A 151 -8.97 -3.39 10.82
C TYR A 151 -9.72 -2.05 10.83
N VAL A 152 -9.84 -1.39 9.68
CA VAL A 152 -10.88 -0.39 9.46
C VAL A 152 -12.23 -1.14 9.53
N PHE A 153 -12.73 -1.35 10.75
CA PHE A 153 -14.11 -1.77 10.98
C PHE A 153 -15.00 -0.59 10.59
N LEU A 154 -15.31 -0.47 9.29
CA LEU A 154 -16.40 0.37 8.83
C LEU A 154 -17.72 -0.28 9.27
N VAL A 155 -18.10 -0.09 10.53
CA VAL A 155 -19.47 -0.36 10.98
C VAL A 155 -20.35 0.73 10.36
N ILE A 156 -20.92 0.43 9.20
CA ILE A 156 -22.06 1.19 8.69
C ILE A 156 -23.24 0.90 9.64
N ILE A 157 -23.60 1.89 10.46
CA ILE A 157 -24.90 1.94 11.17
C ILE A 157 -25.90 2.76 10.36
#